data_AF-A0A843JJN2-F1
#
_entry.id   AF-A0A843JJN2-F1
#
_cell.length_a   1.000
_cell.length_b   1.000
_cell.length_c   1.000
_cell.angle_alpha   90.00
_cell.angle_beta   90.00
_cell.angle_gamma   90.00
#
_symmetry.space_group_name_H-M   'P 1'
#
loop_
_entity.id
_entity.type
_entity.pdbx_description
1 polymer ?
#
loop_
_entity_poly.entity_id
_entity_poly.type
_entity_poly.pdbx_seq_one_letter_code
_entity_poly.pdbx_strand_id
1 'polypeptide(L)'
;MEIENLCKEIRQRAFERKDPKTPEQVGASWYNDDLTYDGVAKTLFIILPTPGCAWALGDSGGCTMCSYVSDCTLEPIDTETILRIFHDHLSRHPIAEEDKISVKLFASGS
;
A
#
# COMPACT_ATOMS: atom_id res chain seq x y z
N MET A 1 -2.85 27.92 -13.46
CA MET A 1 -1.59 27.46 -12.85
C MET A 1 -1.53 27.64 -11.33
N GLU A 2 -2.40 28.42 -10.70
CA GLU A 2 -2.39 28.62 -9.24
C GLU A 2 -2.81 27.38 -8.44
N ILE A 3 -3.84 26.64 -8.90
CA ILE A 3 -4.35 25.43 -8.23
C ILE A 3 -3.31 24.30 -8.23
N GLU A 4 -2.61 24.11 -9.35
CA GLU A 4 -1.58 23.08 -9.49
C GLU A 4 -0.43 23.30 -8.49
N ASN A 5 0.07 24.54 -8.40
CA ASN A 5 1.10 24.91 -7.43
C ASN A 5 0.62 24.71 -5.99
N LEU A 6 -0.62 25.10 -5.68
CA LEU A 6 -1.21 24.89 -4.36
C LEU A 6 -1.32 23.39 -4.01
N CYS A 7 -1.75 22.55 -4.95
CA CYS A 7 -1.80 21.10 -4.77
C CYS A 7 -0.41 20.51 -4.50
N LYS A 8 0.61 20.98 -5.23
CA LYS A 8 2.01 20.58 -5.03
C LYS A 8 2.50 20.97 -3.63
N GLU A 9 2.26 22.20 -3.20
CA GLU A 9 2.66 22.68 -1.87
C GLU A 9 1.97 21.88 -0.75
N ILE A 10 0.67 21.61 -0.88
CA ILE A 10 -0.08 20.81 0.10
C ILE A 10 0.51 19.40 0.19
N ARG A 11 0.84 18.78 -0.95
CA ARG A 11 1.46 17.45 -0.98
C ARG A 11 2.83 17.45 -0.31
N GLN A 12 3.67 18.43 -0.61
CA GLN A 12 5.00 18.53 -0.03
C GLN A 12 4.94 18.67 1.50
N ARG A 13 4.05 19.54 2.00
CA ARG A 13 3.82 19.68 3.45
C ARG A 13 3.28 18.40 4.08
N ALA A 14 2.50 17.60 3.35
CA ALA A 14 2.02 16.31 3.83
C ALA A 14 3.17 15.29 3.94
N PHE A 15 4.11 15.27 2.99
CA PHE A 15 5.31 14.43 3.09
C PHE A 15 6.20 14.82 4.27
N GLU A 16 6.39 16.12 4.53
CA GLU A 16 7.20 16.61 5.65
C GLU A 16 6.64 16.27 7.04
N ARG A 17 5.30 16.14 7.15
CA ARG A 17 4.61 15.85 8.42
C ARG A 17 4.41 14.36 8.68
N LYS A 18 4.65 13.53 7.67
CA LYS A 18 4.40 12.11 7.74
C LYS A 18 5.54 11.43 8.48
N ASP A 19 5.20 10.48 9.36
CA ASP A 19 6.17 9.55 9.89
C ASP A 19 6.59 8.56 8.78
N PRO A 20 7.90 8.52 8.42
CA PRO A 20 8.36 7.64 7.36
C PRO A 20 8.16 6.18 7.77
N LYS A 21 7.49 5.40 6.91
CA LYS A 21 7.41 3.95 7.06
C LYS A 21 8.66 3.35 6.45
N THR A 22 9.29 2.41 7.15
CA THR A 22 10.46 1.70 6.60
C THR A 22 10.01 0.69 5.53
N PRO A 23 10.89 0.29 4.60
CA PRO A 23 10.60 -0.74 3.60
C PRO A 23 10.08 -2.07 4.16
N GLU A 24 10.31 -2.35 5.45
CA GLU A 24 9.84 -3.54 6.15
C GLU A 24 8.43 -3.39 6.75
N GLN A 25 7.89 -2.17 6.81
CA GLN A 25 6.62 -1.87 7.48
C GLN A 25 5.47 -1.76 6.49
N VAL A 26 4.64 -2.80 6.40
CA VAL A 26 3.40 -2.76 5.62
C VAL A 26 2.50 -1.60 6.05
N GLY A 27 1.75 -1.04 5.09
CA GLY A 27 0.80 0.03 5.37
C GLY A 27 -0.28 -0.43 6.36
N ALA A 28 -0.85 -1.60 6.06
CA ALA A 28 -1.78 -2.36 6.88
C ALA A 28 -1.80 -3.82 6.38
N SER A 29 -2.15 -4.75 7.26
CA SER A 29 -2.41 -6.14 6.88
C SER A 29 -3.40 -6.79 7.85
N TRP A 30 -4.31 -7.58 7.32
CA TRP A 30 -5.25 -8.37 8.11
C TRP A 30 -5.74 -9.61 7.36
N TYR A 31 -6.37 -10.50 8.11
CA TYR A 31 -6.93 -11.75 7.63
C TYR A 31 -8.34 -11.95 8.19
N ASN A 32 -9.35 -11.88 7.32
CA ASN A 32 -10.76 -11.93 7.73
C ASN A 32 -11.65 -12.51 6.61
N ASP A 33 -12.93 -12.71 6.94
CA ASP A 33 -13.94 -13.03 5.94
C ASP A 33 -14.20 -11.82 5.06
N ASP A 34 -14.22 -12.01 3.74
CA ASP A 34 -14.48 -10.96 2.76
C ASP A 34 -15.37 -11.49 1.64
N LEU A 35 -16.07 -10.57 0.97
CA LEU A 35 -16.91 -10.87 -0.18
C LEU A 35 -16.05 -11.00 -1.43
N THR A 36 -16.20 -12.13 -2.10
CA THR A 36 -15.64 -12.42 -3.41
C THR A 36 -16.77 -12.69 -4.41
N TYR A 37 -16.46 -12.80 -5.70
CA TYR A 37 -17.45 -13.13 -6.72
C TYR A 37 -18.11 -14.50 -6.49
N ASP A 38 -17.42 -15.42 -5.82
CA ASP A 38 -17.89 -16.79 -5.53
C ASP A 38 -18.45 -16.95 -4.09
N GLY A 39 -18.77 -15.83 -3.44
CA GLY A 39 -19.28 -15.79 -2.07
C GLY A 39 -18.22 -15.36 -1.04
N VAL A 40 -18.45 -15.69 0.23
CA VAL A 40 -17.53 -15.33 1.32
C VAL A 40 -16.32 -16.25 1.29
N ALA A 41 -15.12 -15.67 1.35
CA ALA A 41 -13.87 -16.40 1.49
C ALA A 41 -12.94 -15.69 2.47
N LYS A 42 -12.06 -16.45 3.13
CA LYS A 42 -10.98 -15.86 3.89
C LYS A 42 -10.06 -15.08 2.98
N THR A 43 -9.70 -13.87 3.40
CA THR A 43 -8.95 -12.95 2.59
C THR A 43 -7.76 -12.40 3.35
N LEU A 44 -6.58 -12.58 2.77
CA LEU A 44 -5.38 -11.85 3.18
C LEU A 44 -5.36 -10.51 2.46
N PHE A 45 -5.48 -9.43 3.23
CA PHE A 45 -5.38 -8.06 2.73
C PHE A 45 -4.03 -7.49 3.13
N ILE A 46 -3.31 -6.89 2.18
CA ILE A 46 -2.01 -6.24 2.44
C ILE A 46 -1.87 -4.95 1.63
N ILE A 47 -1.51 -3.87 2.32
CA ILE A 47 -1.01 -2.63 1.72
C ILE A 47 0.52 -2.72 1.71
N LEU A 48 1.11 -2.94 0.53
CA LEU A 48 2.54 -3.13 0.37
C LEU A 48 3.32 -1.81 0.61
N PRO A 49 4.49 -1.87 1.25
CA PRO A 49 5.36 -0.72 1.52
C PRO A 49 6.08 -0.28 0.25
N THR A 50 5.32 0.33 -0.65
CA THR A 50 5.80 0.80 -1.95
C THR A 50 6.08 2.31 -1.89
N PRO A 51 6.94 2.87 -2.76
CA PRO A 51 7.46 4.24 -2.59
C PRO A 51 6.41 5.34 -2.77
N GLY A 52 5.35 5.09 -3.53
CA GLY A 52 4.40 6.09 -4.02
C GLY A 52 4.22 5.94 -5.54
N CYS A 53 3.08 6.35 -6.11
CA CYS A 53 2.95 6.40 -7.58
C CYS A 53 3.84 7.49 -8.16
N ALA A 54 4.22 7.31 -9.43
CA ALA A 54 4.99 8.30 -10.19
C ALA A 54 4.35 9.70 -10.16
N TRP A 55 3.01 9.79 -10.16
CA TRP A 55 2.30 11.07 -10.06
C TRP A 55 2.44 11.78 -8.72
N ALA A 56 2.46 11.03 -7.62
CA ALA A 56 2.62 11.60 -6.28
C ALA A 56 4.07 12.02 -6.01
N LEU A 57 5.03 11.29 -6.58
CA LEU A 57 6.46 11.56 -6.45
C LEU A 57 6.97 12.59 -7.47
N GLY A 58 6.25 12.81 -8.57
CA GLY A 58 6.57 13.78 -9.60
C GLY A 58 6.05 15.19 -9.31
N ASP A 59 6.13 16.06 -10.33
CA ASP A 59 5.81 17.48 -10.18
C ASP A 59 4.32 17.81 -10.03
N SER A 60 3.43 16.88 -10.39
CA SER A 60 1.98 17.08 -10.36
C SER A 60 1.37 17.09 -8.95
N GLY A 61 2.09 16.64 -7.92
CA GLY A 61 1.58 16.56 -6.54
C GLY A 61 0.55 15.44 -6.31
N GLY A 62 0.35 14.55 -7.29
CA GLY A 62 -0.51 13.37 -7.21
C GLY A 62 -2.02 13.65 -7.13
N CYS A 63 -2.80 12.58 -7.06
CA CYS A 63 -4.25 12.68 -6.91
C CYS A 63 -4.61 13.27 -5.54
N THR A 64 -5.38 14.35 -5.50
CA THR A 64 -5.75 15.07 -4.26
C THR A 64 -6.52 14.20 -3.25
N MET A 65 -7.21 13.16 -3.73
CA MET A 65 -7.94 12.19 -2.89
C MET A 65 -7.12 10.96 -2.48
N CYS A 66 -5.88 10.84 -2.93
CA CYS A 66 -5.06 9.65 -2.67
C CYS A 66 -4.38 9.72 -1.30
N SER A 67 -4.86 8.86 -0.38
CA SER A 67 -4.28 8.65 0.94
C SER A 67 -3.07 7.70 0.94
N TYR A 68 -2.78 7.02 -0.18
CA TYR A 68 -1.71 6.04 -0.28
C TYR A 68 -0.31 6.63 0.00
N VAL A 69 -0.16 7.93 -0.22
CA VAL A 69 1.02 8.70 0.17
C VAL A 69 1.28 8.65 1.67
N SER A 70 0.24 8.54 2.50
CA SER A 70 0.41 8.38 3.95
C SER A 70 0.93 6.99 4.32
N ASP A 71 0.74 5.98 3.47
CA ASP A 71 1.11 4.58 3.72
C ASP A 71 2.32 4.09 2.91
N CYS A 72 2.88 4.93 2.05
CA CYS A 72 4.04 4.58 1.23
C CYS A 72 5.37 4.64 2.01
N THR A 73 6.46 4.17 1.43
CA THR A 73 7.80 4.27 2.04
C THR A 73 8.54 5.55 1.65
N LEU A 74 8.17 6.19 0.53
CA LEU A 74 8.95 7.25 -0.18
C LEU A 74 10.32 6.80 -0.69
N GLU A 75 10.86 5.73 -0.13
CA GLU A 75 12.12 5.10 -0.54
C GLU A 75 11.88 3.91 -1.46
N PRO A 76 12.75 3.66 -2.46
CA PRO A 76 12.71 2.46 -3.27
C PRO A 76 12.74 1.19 -2.42
N ILE A 77 12.00 0.17 -2.87
CA ILE A 77 11.97 -1.16 -2.28
C ILE A 77 12.31 -2.18 -3.36
N ASP A 78 13.14 -3.17 -3.01
CA ASP A 78 13.50 -4.24 -3.92
C ASP A 78 12.47 -5.37 -3.92
N THR A 79 12.47 -6.16 -5.01
CA THR A 79 11.53 -7.26 -5.19
C THR A 79 11.66 -8.34 -4.12
N GLU A 80 12.87 -8.65 -3.66
CA GLU A 80 13.08 -9.70 -2.65
C GLU A 80 12.50 -9.29 -1.29
N THR A 81 12.62 -8.01 -0.93
CA THR A 81 11.97 -7.47 0.26
C THR A 81 10.44 -7.58 0.16
N ILE A 82 9.84 -7.26 -0.99
CA ILE A 82 8.38 -7.42 -1.19
C ILE A 82 7.96 -8.88 -1.03
N LEU A 83 8.67 -9.81 -1.69
CA LEU A 83 8.38 -11.24 -1.62
C LEU A 83 8.52 -11.77 -0.19
N ARG A 84 9.57 -11.38 0.52
CA ARG A 84 9.78 -11.74 1.93
C ARG A 84 8.62 -11.27 2.81
N ILE A 85 8.18 -10.03 2.67
CA ILE A 85 7.06 -9.46 3.44
C ILE A 85 5.78 -10.22 3.13
N PHE A 86 5.50 -10.49 1.85
CA PHE A 86 4.33 -11.25 1.45
C PHE A 86 4.33 -12.66 2.09
N HIS A 87 5.43 -13.39 1.97
CA HIS A 87 5.55 -14.74 2.54
C HIS A 87 5.46 -14.75 4.07
N ASP A 88 6.07 -13.79 4.74
CA ASP A 88 5.98 -13.64 6.19
C ASP A 88 4.52 -13.43 6.63
N HIS A 89 3.81 -12.48 6.02
CA HIS A 89 2.39 -12.24 6.33
C HIS A 89 1.49 -13.42 5.97
N LEU A 90 1.74 -14.09 4.85
CA LEU A 90 1.02 -15.30 4.43
C LEU A 90 1.19 -16.44 5.46
N SER A 91 2.41 -16.62 5.98
CA SER A 91 2.75 -17.71 6.92
C SER A 91 2.12 -17.58 8.31
N ARG A 92 1.63 -16.39 8.68
CA ARG A 92 1.00 -16.13 9.99
C ARG A 92 -0.42 -16.66 10.10
N HIS A 93 -0.99 -17.18 9.01
CA HIS A 93 -2.39 -17.59 8.93
C HIS A 93 -2.52 -19.06 8.50
N PRO A 94 -3.55 -19.78 8.98
CA PRO A 94 -3.74 -21.22 8.72
C PRO A 94 -4.32 -21.49 7.31
N ILE A 95 -3.69 -20.94 6.28
CA ILE A 95 -4.22 -20.92 4.90
C ILE A 95 -4.43 -22.32 4.32
N ALA A 96 -3.62 -23.28 4.76
CA ALA A 96 -3.73 -24.68 4.34
C ALA A 96 -5.01 -25.37 4.86
N GLU A 97 -5.67 -24.80 5.86
CA GLU A 97 -6.92 -25.31 6.44
C GLU A 97 -8.16 -24.71 5.75
N GLU A 98 -7.98 -23.79 4.81
CA GLU A 98 -9.07 -23.06 4.17
C GLU A 98 -9.41 -23.66 2.81
N ASP A 99 -10.70 -23.92 2.57
CA ASP A 99 -11.18 -24.41 1.27
C ASP A 99 -11.03 -23.36 0.16
N LYS A 100 -11.12 -22.07 0.53
CA LYS A 100 -11.04 -20.92 -0.38
C LYS A 100 -10.32 -19.75 0.29
N ILE A 101 -9.31 -19.24 -0.39
CA ILE A 101 -8.62 -18.02 0.00
C ILE A 101 -8.64 -17.00 -1.14
N SER A 102 -8.74 -15.73 -0.76
CA SER A 102 -8.49 -14.58 -1.62
C SER A 102 -7.30 -13.79 -1.10
N VAL A 103 -6.54 -13.20 -2.02
CA VAL A 103 -5.41 -12.33 -1.68
C VAL A 103 -5.65 -10.99 -2.34
N LYS A 104 -5.69 -9.93 -1.52
CA LYS A 104 -5.85 -8.55 -1.99
C LYS A 104 -4.58 -7.78 -1.68
N LEU A 105 -3.79 -7.55 -2.72
CA LEU A 105 -2.56 -6.78 -2.65
C LEU A 105 -2.81 -5.37 -3.18
N PHE A 106 -2.46 -4.38 -2.37
CA PHE A 106 -2.49 -2.99 -2.76
C PHE A 106 -1.05 -2.49 -2.85
N ALA A 107 -0.75 -1.76 -3.92
CA ALA A 107 0.51 -1.06 -4.11
C ALA A 107 0.21 0.37 -4.54
N SER A 108 1.18 1.28 -4.36
CA SER A 108 1.00 2.70 -4.62
C SER A 108 0.78 3.07 -6.09
N GLY A 109 0.77 2.11 -7.02
CA GLY A 109 0.61 2.31 -8.46
C GLY A 109 1.94 2.42 -9.22
N SER A 110 1.87 2.30 -10.55
CA SER A 110 2.99 2.39 -11.51
C SER A 110 3.50 3.81 -11.72
#